data_AF-A0A973PJK0-F1
#
_entry.id   AF-A0A973PJK0-F1
#
_cell.length_a   1.000
_cell.length_b   1.000
_cell.length_c   1.000
_cell.angle_alpha   90.00
_cell.angle_beta   90.00
_cell.angle_gamma   90.00
#
_symmetry.space_group_name_H-M   'P 1'
#
loop_
_entity.id
_entity.type
_entity.pdbx_description
1 polymer ?
#
loop_
_entity_poly.entity_id
_entity_poly.type
_entity_poly.pdbx_seq_one_letter_code
_entity_poly.pdbx_strand_id
1 'polypeptide(L)'
;MKRRQFLGLAAVVPLLRTRSGLPIVRSGTAMAAVLAPPESEEAAAELVAYVERATGVRLPRTAGPGLMPIHVGVNGPDPAVPGLLTKLDRDGFVIRPYQGSLTVVGPSPSGTANGVREFLERHVGVRWLMPGPDGDDVPALSGLDAPEVPLCGRPAFGMRSFSPIRDTRFPLQQQWARRNRLQTTTTEPIAFHHNLHTLFPVERYGQSHPEYYP
;
A
#
# COMPACT_ATOMS: atom_id res chain seq x y z
N MET A 1 20.85 57.71 -42.01
CA MET A 1 20.23 56.41 -41.63
C MET A 1 21.23 55.59 -40.83
N LYS A 2 21.08 55.48 -39.50
CA LYS A 2 22.00 54.71 -38.63
C LYS A 2 21.42 53.30 -38.39
N ARG A 3 22.13 52.26 -38.84
CA ARG A 3 21.81 50.84 -38.57
C ARG A 3 22.14 50.51 -37.11
N ARG A 4 21.16 50.00 -36.35
CA ARG A 4 21.39 49.40 -35.03
C ARG A 4 21.58 47.89 -35.21
N GLN A 5 22.75 47.39 -34.81
CA GLN A 5 23.03 45.96 -34.67
C GLN A 5 22.46 45.48 -33.34
N PHE A 6 21.65 44.44 -33.36
CA PHE A 6 21.20 43.73 -32.16
C PHE A 6 22.17 42.56 -31.91
N LEU A 7 22.93 42.63 -30.81
CA LEU A 7 23.62 41.46 -30.26
C LEU A 7 22.58 40.59 -29.56
N GLY A 8 22.35 39.38 -30.07
CA GLY A 8 21.54 38.36 -29.40
C GLY A 8 22.34 37.75 -28.25
N LEU A 9 21.88 37.96 -27.02
CA LEU A 9 22.38 37.28 -25.83
C LEU A 9 21.72 35.90 -25.78
N ALA A 10 22.47 34.83 -26.06
CA ALA A 10 21.98 33.46 -25.91
C ALA A 10 21.89 33.13 -24.41
N ALA A 11 20.68 33.06 -23.89
CA ALA A 11 20.44 32.57 -22.53
C ALA A 11 20.70 31.06 -22.50
N VAL A 12 21.79 30.65 -21.85
CA VAL A 12 22.02 29.25 -21.48
C VAL A 12 21.06 28.94 -20.32
N VAL A 13 19.92 28.35 -20.65
CA VAL A 13 19.01 27.78 -19.64
C VAL A 13 19.68 26.51 -19.11
N PRO A 14 20.03 26.44 -17.81
CA PRO A 14 20.54 25.20 -17.26
C PRO A 14 19.41 24.17 -17.34
N LEU A 15 19.66 23.05 -18.02
CA LEU A 15 18.81 21.88 -17.87
C LEU A 15 18.86 21.48 -16.40
N LEU A 16 17.80 21.82 -15.66
CA LEU A 16 17.50 21.21 -14.38
C LEU A 16 17.44 19.70 -14.63
N ARG A 17 18.50 18.98 -14.26
CA ARG A 17 18.41 17.53 -14.05
C ARG A 17 17.42 17.36 -12.91
N THR A 18 16.16 17.12 -13.23
CA THR A 18 15.28 16.37 -12.35
C THR A 18 16.07 15.14 -11.95
N ARG A 19 16.40 15.00 -10.66
CA ARG A 19 16.78 13.68 -10.17
C ARG A 19 15.61 12.78 -10.59
N SER A 20 15.88 11.80 -11.43
CA SER A 20 14.89 10.77 -11.68
C SER A 20 14.93 9.88 -10.44
N GLY A 21 13.75 9.55 -9.91
CA GLY A 21 13.63 8.57 -8.84
C GLY A 21 14.34 7.26 -9.21
N LEU A 22 14.67 6.45 -8.22
CA LEU A 22 15.34 5.17 -8.46
C LEU A 22 14.41 4.29 -9.33
N PRO A 23 14.82 3.83 -10.52
CA PRO A 23 13.92 3.13 -11.41
C PRO A 23 13.52 1.76 -10.85
N ILE A 24 12.22 1.47 -10.93
CA ILE A 24 11.64 0.15 -10.67
C ILE A 24 11.42 -0.59 -11.98
N VAL A 25 10.86 0.11 -12.98
CA VAL A 25 10.74 -0.36 -14.37
C VAL A 25 11.19 0.76 -15.29
N ARG A 26 12.06 0.44 -16.25
CA ARG A 26 12.52 1.40 -17.26
C ARG A 26 12.65 0.72 -18.62
N SER A 27 12.05 1.32 -19.65
CA SER A 27 12.15 0.83 -21.04
C SER A 27 11.82 -0.66 -21.18
N GLY A 28 10.73 -1.11 -20.56
CA GLY A 28 10.30 -2.52 -20.61
C GLY A 28 11.17 -3.51 -19.84
N THR A 29 12.09 -3.03 -19.00
CA THR A 29 13.00 -3.88 -18.21
C THR A 29 12.80 -3.66 -16.71
N ALA A 30 12.86 -4.73 -15.94
CA ALA A 30 12.85 -4.67 -14.48
C ALA A 30 14.19 -4.11 -14.00
N MET A 31 14.14 -3.03 -13.22
CA MET A 31 15.30 -2.38 -12.62
C MET A 31 15.38 -2.63 -11.10
N ALA A 32 14.40 -3.36 -10.55
CA ALA A 32 14.28 -3.66 -9.15
C ALA A 32 13.87 -5.12 -8.90
N ALA A 33 14.17 -5.62 -7.71
CA ALA A 33 13.73 -6.93 -7.23
C ALA A 33 13.00 -6.78 -5.89
N VAL A 34 11.91 -7.54 -5.72
CA VAL A 34 11.12 -7.53 -4.49
C VAL A 34 11.64 -8.61 -3.55
N LEU A 35 12.07 -8.19 -2.36
CA LEU A 35 12.59 -9.06 -1.30
C LEU A 35 11.60 -9.04 -0.14
N ALA A 36 11.06 -10.20 0.20
CA ALA A 36 10.08 -10.34 1.27
C ALA A 36 10.31 -11.64 2.04
N PRO A 37 10.12 -11.64 3.37
CA PRO A 37 10.06 -12.86 4.17
C PRO A 37 8.69 -13.54 3.97
N PRO A 38 8.54 -14.83 4.36
CA PRO A 38 7.31 -15.60 4.13
C PRO A 38 6.02 -14.92 4.62
N GLU A 39 6.06 -14.25 5.77
CA GLU A 39 4.93 -13.55 6.38
C GLU A 39 4.43 -12.33 5.57
N SER A 40 5.23 -11.84 4.63
CA SER A 40 4.88 -10.71 3.74
C SER A 40 4.78 -11.11 2.27
N GLU A 41 4.75 -12.42 1.98
CA GLU A 41 4.67 -12.95 0.63
C GLU A 41 3.44 -12.45 -0.13
N GLU A 42 2.27 -12.43 0.52
CA GLU A 42 1.01 -11.94 -0.07
C GLU A 42 1.12 -10.47 -0.50
N ALA A 43 1.65 -9.61 0.38
CA ALA A 43 1.81 -8.19 0.09
C ALA A 43 2.81 -7.96 -1.05
N ALA A 44 3.93 -8.68 -1.04
CA ALA A 44 4.91 -8.61 -2.10
C ALA A 44 4.36 -9.16 -3.44
N ALA A 45 3.51 -10.19 -3.40
CA ALA A 45 2.88 -10.76 -4.59
C ALA A 45 1.87 -9.78 -5.20
N GLU A 46 1.11 -9.09 -4.36
CA GLU A 46 0.21 -8.00 -4.77
C GLU A 46 1.01 -6.86 -5.44
N LEU A 47 2.14 -6.44 -4.86
CA LEU A 47 3.04 -5.45 -5.49
C LEU A 47 3.48 -5.88 -6.89
N VAL A 48 4.02 -7.09 -7.03
CA VAL A 48 4.52 -7.59 -8.33
C VAL A 48 3.40 -7.69 -9.36
N ALA A 49 2.24 -8.21 -8.97
CA ALA A 49 1.10 -8.39 -9.88
C ALA A 49 0.59 -7.05 -10.43
N TYR A 50 0.45 -6.02 -9.58
CA TYR A 50 -0.03 -4.71 -10.05
C TYR A 50 1.02 -3.92 -10.83
N VAL A 51 2.32 -4.06 -10.49
CA VAL A 51 3.39 -3.47 -11.32
C VAL A 51 3.43 -4.13 -12.69
N GLU A 52 3.29 -5.45 -12.77
CA GLU A 52 3.24 -6.19 -14.04
C GLU A 52 2.02 -5.78 -14.87
N ARG A 53 0.84 -5.69 -14.26
CA ARG A 53 -0.37 -5.21 -14.96
C ARG A 53 -0.24 -3.79 -15.49
N ALA A 54 0.39 -2.90 -14.72
CA ALA A 54 0.55 -1.51 -15.12
C ALA A 54 1.63 -1.31 -16.20
N THR A 55 2.75 -2.06 -16.10
CA THR A 55 3.95 -1.79 -16.91
C THR A 55 4.26 -2.85 -17.98
N GLY A 56 3.59 -4.00 -17.93
CA GLY A 56 3.93 -5.19 -18.70
C GLY A 56 5.19 -5.91 -18.22
N VAL A 57 5.81 -5.47 -17.12
CA VAL A 57 7.09 -6.01 -16.62
C VAL A 57 6.91 -6.66 -15.26
N ARG A 58 7.23 -7.95 -15.18
CA ARG A 58 7.23 -8.69 -13.92
C ARG A 58 8.53 -8.47 -13.15
N LEU A 59 8.43 -7.97 -11.91
CA LEU A 59 9.60 -7.81 -11.05
C LEU A 59 10.08 -9.16 -10.49
N PRO A 60 11.40 -9.45 -10.50
CA PRO A 60 11.96 -10.62 -9.83
C PRO A 60 11.69 -10.64 -8.32
N ARG A 61 11.58 -11.84 -7.75
CA ARG A 61 11.36 -12.11 -6.31
C ARG A 61 12.63 -12.42 -5.53
N THR A 62 13.77 -12.36 -6.20
CA THR A 62 15.09 -12.66 -5.65
C THR A 62 16.05 -11.56 -6.03
N ALA A 63 17.05 -11.31 -5.18
CA ALA A 63 18.08 -10.34 -5.47
C ALA A 63 18.83 -10.72 -6.77
N GLY A 64 19.31 -9.72 -7.50
CA GLY A 64 20.09 -9.91 -8.71
C GLY A 64 21.07 -8.76 -8.93
N PRO A 65 22.17 -8.97 -9.64
CA PRO A 65 23.15 -7.91 -9.92
C PRO A 65 22.50 -6.71 -10.62
N GLY A 66 22.76 -5.50 -10.10
CA GLY A 66 22.25 -4.26 -10.68
C GLY A 66 20.77 -3.97 -10.45
N LEU A 67 20.02 -4.86 -9.79
CA LEU A 67 18.63 -4.62 -9.40
C LEU A 67 18.56 -3.89 -8.06
N MET A 68 17.82 -2.79 -8.02
CA MET A 68 17.48 -2.10 -6.79
C MET A 68 16.61 -3.01 -5.89
N PRO A 69 16.98 -3.25 -4.62
CA PRO A 69 16.13 -4.04 -3.74
C PRO A 69 14.94 -3.22 -3.23
N ILE A 70 13.75 -3.80 -3.34
CA ILE A 70 12.52 -3.36 -2.69
C ILE A 70 12.24 -4.33 -1.54
N HIS A 71 12.52 -3.89 -0.32
CA HIS A 71 12.27 -4.66 0.89
C HIS A 71 10.80 -4.52 1.29
N VAL A 72 10.05 -5.61 1.29
CA VAL A 72 8.63 -5.64 1.67
C VAL A 72 8.48 -6.44 2.95
N GLY A 73 8.08 -5.78 4.04
CA GLY A 73 7.86 -6.42 5.34
C GLY A 73 9.11 -6.83 6.10
N VAL A 74 10.29 -6.50 5.58
CA VAL A 74 11.59 -6.64 6.24
C VAL A 74 12.29 -5.28 6.24
N ASN A 75 13.07 -5.02 7.29
CA ASN A 75 13.84 -3.79 7.37
C ASN A 75 14.91 -3.77 6.26
N GLY A 76 14.87 -2.74 5.42
CA GLY A 76 15.98 -2.40 4.55
C GLY A 76 17.14 -1.74 5.34
N PRO A 77 18.14 -1.20 4.64
CA PRO A 77 19.35 -0.67 5.25
C PRO A 77 19.20 0.67 6.00
N ASP A 78 18.01 1.30 5.99
CA ASP A 78 17.79 2.57 6.67
C ASP A 78 17.68 2.37 8.20
N PRO A 79 18.65 2.87 9.01
CA PRO A 79 18.64 2.69 10.46
C PRO A 79 17.50 3.44 11.16
N ALA A 80 16.82 4.38 10.49
CA ALA A 80 15.68 5.08 11.05
C ALA A 80 14.40 4.23 11.07
N VAL A 81 14.29 3.22 10.21
CA VAL A 81 13.07 2.42 10.04
C VAL A 81 12.61 1.77 11.35
N PRO A 82 13.45 1.06 12.13
CA PRO A 82 13.02 0.47 13.40
C PRO A 82 12.41 1.50 14.36
N GLY A 83 13.03 2.67 14.52
CA GLY A 83 12.53 3.73 15.40
C GLY A 83 11.28 4.45 14.91
N LEU A 84 10.98 4.37 13.61
CA LEU A 84 9.70 4.85 13.06
C LEU A 84 8.59 3.84 13.33
N LEU A 85 8.87 2.54 13.18
CA LEU A 85 7.89 1.48 13.41
C LEU A 85 7.39 1.43 14.85
N THR A 86 8.23 1.74 15.84
CA THR A 86 7.79 1.79 17.26
C THR A 86 6.75 2.86 17.57
N LYS A 87 6.56 3.84 16.66
CA LYS A 87 5.60 4.94 16.81
C LYS A 87 4.27 4.67 16.09
N LEU A 88 4.13 3.49 15.47
CA LEU A 88 2.99 3.15 14.64
C LEU A 88 2.17 2.03 15.27
N ASP A 89 0.85 2.16 15.15
CA ASP A 89 -0.08 1.08 15.44
C ASP A 89 -0.02 -0.01 14.37
N ARG A 90 -0.64 -1.17 14.64
CA ARG A 90 -0.63 -2.37 13.80
C ARG A 90 -0.86 -2.14 12.30
N ASP A 91 -1.72 -1.19 11.93
CA ASP A 91 -2.14 -0.94 10.55
C ASP A 91 -1.34 0.17 9.87
N GLY A 92 -0.41 0.80 10.60
CA GLY A 92 0.50 1.82 10.07
C GLY A 92 1.59 1.22 9.19
N PHE A 93 2.24 2.08 8.41
CA PHE A 93 3.30 1.69 7.49
C PHE A 93 4.29 2.81 7.22
N VAL A 94 5.43 2.42 6.65
CA VAL A 94 6.53 3.27 6.24
C VAL A 94 6.94 2.87 4.82
N ILE A 95 7.08 3.86 3.94
CA ILE A 95 7.64 3.73 2.58
C ILE A 95 8.85 4.65 2.50
N ARG A 96 10.06 4.10 2.39
CA ARG A 96 11.29 4.89 2.48
C ARG A 96 12.30 4.52 1.41
N PRO A 97 12.64 5.44 0.49
CA PRO A 97 13.85 5.31 -0.30
C PRO A 97 15.08 5.57 0.58
N TYR A 98 16.10 4.72 0.48
CA TYR A 98 17.36 4.92 1.20
C TYR A 98 18.52 4.23 0.48
N GLN A 99 19.58 4.99 0.19
CA GLN A 99 20.84 4.50 -0.40
C GLN A 99 20.66 3.50 -1.55
N GLY A 100 19.81 3.82 -2.53
CA GLY A 100 19.59 2.93 -3.68
C GLY A 100 18.74 1.70 -3.36
N SER A 101 17.86 1.78 -2.37
CA SER A 101 16.84 0.77 -2.06
C SER A 101 15.51 1.44 -1.73
N LEU A 102 14.43 0.67 -1.80
CA LEU A 102 13.13 1.05 -1.29
C LEU A 102 12.74 0.09 -0.16
N THR A 103 12.19 0.60 0.93
CA THR A 103 11.64 -0.21 2.02
C THR A 103 10.15 0.13 2.18
N VAL A 104 9.30 -0.91 2.18
CA VAL A 104 7.87 -0.83 2.46
C VAL A 104 7.55 -1.79 3.59
N VAL A 105 7.28 -1.26 4.78
CA VAL A 105 7.17 -2.07 6.00
C VAL A 105 6.19 -1.44 6.98
N GLY A 106 5.43 -2.27 7.69
CA GLY A 106 4.62 -1.85 8.83
C GLY A 106 4.94 -2.68 10.08
N PRO A 107 4.36 -2.33 11.25
CA PRO A 107 4.56 -3.07 12.49
C PRO A 107 3.93 -4.47 12.49
N SER A 108 3.09 -4.76 11.50
CA SER A 108 2.42 -6.05 11.31
C SER A 108 2.31 -6.39 9.82
N PRO A 109 1.99 -7.65 9.44
CA PRO A 109 1.71 -8.01 8.06
C PRO A 109 0.59 -7.17 7.41
N SER A 110 -0.44 -6.79 8.19
CA SER A 110 -1.51 -5.90 7.70
C SER A 110 -1.00 -4.49 7.43
N GLY A 111 -0.13 -3.96 8.29
CA GLY A 111 0.52 -2.67 8.07
C GLY A 111 1.40 -2.69 6.82
N THR A 112 2.25 -3.70 6.65
CA THR A 112 3.05 -3.88 5.43
C THR A 112 2.18 -3.93 4.17
N ALA A 113 1.10 -4.70 4.18
CA ALA A 113 0.16 -4.77 3.07
C ALA A 113 -0.50 -3.40 2.77
N ASN A 114 -0.85 -2.63 3.80
CA ASN A 114 -1.35 -1.27 3.63
C ASN A 114 -0.31 -0.33 2.99
N GLY A 115 0.97 -0.50 3.33
CA GLY A 115 2.06 0.26 2.72
C GLY A 115 2.27 -0.09 1.25
N VAL A 116 2.17 -1.37 0.88
CA VAL A 116 2.19 -1.78 -0.54
C VAL A 116 1.01 -1.17 -1.29
N ARG A 117 -0.19 -1.21 -0.72
CA ARG A 117 -1.39 -0.64 -1.35
C ARG A 117 -1.29 0.87 -1.50
N GLU A 118 -0.73 1.57 -0.52
CA GLU A 118 -0.42 3.01 -0.63
C GLU A 118 0.56 3.28 -1.78
N PHE A 119 1.62 2.48 -1.90
CA PHE A 119 2.56 2.61 -3.01
C PHE A 119 1.84 2.43 -4.37
N LEU A 120 1.03 1.38 -4.50
CA LEU A 120 0.26 1.10 -5.71
C LEU A 120 -0.74 2.21 -6.04
N GLU A 121 -1.46 2.73 -5.06
CA GLU A 121 -2.42 3.82 -5.30
C GLU A 121 -1.73 5.12 -5.66
N ARG A 122 -0.65 5.47 -4.96
CA ARG A 122 -0.03 6.80 -5.05
C ARG A 122 0.99 6.91 -6.18
N HIS A 123 1.73 5.85 -6.46
CA HIS A 123 2.84 5.86 -7.42
C HIS A 123 2.55 5.07 -8.69
N VAL A 124 1.73 4.02 -8.62
CA VAL A 124 1.27 3.30 -9.82
C VAL A 124 -0.05 3.87 -10.33
N GLY A 125 -0.92 4.36 -9.44
CA GLY A 125 -2.22 4.94 -9.80
C GLY A 125 -3.39 3.94 -9.73
N VAL A 126 -3.18 2.77 -9.14
CA VAL A 126 -4.21 1.72 -9.01
C VAL A 126 -5.42 2.20 -8.20
N ARG A 127 -6.64 1.83 -8.58
CA ARG A 127 -7.86 2.02 -7.77
C ARG A 127 -8.67 0.73 -7.67
N TRP A 128 -9.27 0.50 -6.50
CA TRP A 128 -10.14 -0.65 -6.22
C TRP A 128 -11.56 -0.17 -5.95
N LEU A 129 -12.32 0.03 -7.02
CA LEU A 129 -13.61 0.72 -7.03
C LEU A 129 -14.77 -0.14 -6.50
N MET A 130 -14.71 -1.46 -6.74
CA MET A 130 -15.71 -2.42 -6.29
C MET A 130 -15.09 -3.82 -6.07
N PRO A 131 -15.78 -4.74 -5.38
CA PRO A 131 -15.33 -6.10 -5.22
C PRO A 131 -15.14 -6.85 -6.54
N GLY A 132 -14.03 -7.58 -6.65
CA GLY A 132 -13.71 -8.41 -7.82
C GLY A 132 -12.90 -7.68 -8.89
N PRO A 133 -12.48 -8.40 -9.94
CA PRO A 133 -11.54 -7.89 -10.95
C PRO A 133 -12.09 -6.71 -11.76
N ASP A 134 -13.41 -6.64 -11.96
CA ASP A 134 -14.05 -5.54 -12.70
C ASP A 134 -13.94 -4.19 -11.98
N GLY A 135 -13.64 -4.21 -10.68
CA GLY A 135 -13.40 -3.00 -9.89
C GLY A 135 -11.94 -2.55 -9.86
N ASP A 136 -11.02 -3.30 -10.46
CA ASP A 136 -9.61 -2.93 -10.51
C ASP A 136 -9.34 -1.99 -11.70
N ASP A 137 -9.14 -0.71 -11.41
CA ASP A 137 -8.62 0.26 -12.38
C ASP A 137 -7.09 0.33 -12.25
N VAL A 138 -6.38 -0.08 -13.31
CA VAL A 138 -4.91 -0.12 -13.34
C VAL A 138 -4.44 0.62 -14.59
N PRO A 139 -3.75 1.76 -14.46
CA PRO A 139 -3.29 2.52 -15.61
C PRO A 139 -2.14 1.82 -16.32
N ALA A 140 -2.03 2.04 -17.63
CA ALA A 140 -0.88 1.62 -18.42
C ALA A 140 0.27 2.63 -18.27
N LEU A 141 1.46 2.14 -17.92
CA LEU A 141 2.66 2.93 -17.65
C LEU A 141 3.84 2.41 -18.49
N SER A 142 4.61 3.32 -19.09
CA SER A 142 5.84 2.97 -19.83
C SER A 142 7.06 2.74 -18.90
N GLY A 143 6.93 3.09 -17.63
CA GLY A 143 7.97 2.99 -16.62
C GLY A 143 7.45 3.38 -15.24
N LEU A 144 8.21 3.06 -14.21
CA LEU A 144 7.88 3.33 -12.82
C LEU A 144 9.17 3.62 -12.06
N ASP A 145 9.20 4.72 -11.32
CA ASP A 145 10.30 5.06 -10.42
C ASP A 145 9.83 4.96 -8.95
N ALA A 146 10.74 4.65 -8.04
CA ALA A 146 10.50 4.68 -6.61
C ALA A 146 10.25 6.12 -6.13
N PRO A 147 9.46 6.32 -5.05
CA PRO A 147 9.30 7.63 -4.46
C PRO A 147 10.65 8.21 -4.02
N GLU A 148 10.81 9.52 -4.18
CA GLU A 148 11.98 10.26 -3.66
C GLU A 148 11.80 10.68 -2.20
N VAL A 149 10.56 10.91 -1.80
CA VAL A 149 10.21 11.42 -0.47
C VAL A 149 9.72 10.26 0.38
N PRO A 150 10.25 10.09 1.61
CA PRO A 150 9.76 9.09 2.53
C PRO A 150 8.31 9.39 2.96
N LEU A 151 7.50 8.35 3.09
CA LEU A 151 6.12 8.43 3.55
C LEU A 151 5.93 7.54 4.79
N CYS A 152 5.15 8.06 5.74
CA CYS A 152 4.70 7.33 6.91
C CYS A 152 3.18 7.49 7.01
N GLY A 153 2.47 6.38 7.03
CA GLY A 153 1.01 6.34 7.07
C GLY A 153 0.52 5.70 8.36
N ARG A 154 -0.53 6.28 8.94
CA ARG A 154 -1.27 5.68 10.05
C ARG A 154 -2.76 5.98 9.90
N PRO A 155 -3.64 5.05 10.29
CA PRO A 155 -5.06 5.33 10.27
C PRO A 155 -5.44 6.38 11.30
N ALA A 156 -6.44 7.21 10.97
CA ALA A 156 -7.02 8.16 11.92
C ALA A 156 -7.99 7.49 12.91
N PHE A 157 -8.65 6.42 12.49
CA PHE A 157 -9.62 5.67 13.28
C PHE A 157 -9.07 4.28 13.61
N GLY A 158 -9.10 3.89 14.90
CA GLY A 158 -8.63 2.57 15.34
C GLY A 158 -9.48 1.42 14.82
N MET A 159 -10.79 1.65 14.64
CA MET A 159 -11.74 0.69 14.06
C MET A 159 -12.22 1.20 12.69
N ARG A 160 -12.11 0.35 11.66
CA ARG A 160 -12.52 0.63 10.28
C ARG A 160 -13.14 -0.62 9.67
N SER A 161 -14.37 -0.95 10.06
CA SER A 161 -15.02 -2.19 9.65
C SER A 161 -16.46 -1.94 9.20
N PHE A 162 -16.88 -2.64 8.15
CA PHE A 162 -18.24 -2.56 7.62
C PHE A 162 -18.85 -3.96 7.47
N SER A 163 -20.06 -4.14 8.00
CA SER A 163 -20.88 -5.34 7.79
C SER A 163 -21.79 -5.12 6.56
N PRO A 164 -21.97 -6.11 5.67
CA PRO A 164 -21.44 -7.48 5.73
C PRO A 164 -20.06 -7.65 5.05
N ILE A 165 -19.44 -6.57 4.59
CA ILE A 165 -18.21 -6.57 3.76
C ILE A 165 -17.04 -7.32 4.41
N ARG A 166 -16.96 -7.30 5.75
CA ARG A 166 -15.91 -7.97 6.54
C ARG A 166 -16.05 -9.49 6.68
N ASP A 167 -17.15 -10.07 6.23
CA ASP A 167 -17.52 -11.45 6.51
C ASP A 167 -16.80 -12.45 5.59
N THR A 168 -16.35 -13.58 6.15
CA THR A 168 -15.59 -14.61 5.42
C THR A 168 -16.38 -15.31 4.33
N ARG A 169 -17.72 -15.26 4.39
CA ARG A 169 -18.61 -15.76 3.34
C ARG A 169 -18.52 -14.97 2.03
N PHE A 170 -17.95 -13.77 2.06
CA PHE A 170 -17.86 -12.85 0.93
C PHE A 170 -16.39 -12.52 0.61
N PRO A 171 -15.62 -13.44 -0.01
CA PRO A 171 -14.18 -13.30 -0.17
C PRO A 171 -13.76 -12.11 -1.06
N LEU A 172 -14.51 -11.80 -2.11
CA LEU A 172 -14.22 -10.64 -2.98
C LEU A 172 -14.41 -9.33 -2.23
N GLN A 173 -15.45 -9.25 -1.40
CA GLN A 173 -15.77 -8.10 -0.56
C GLN A 173 -14.70 -7.90 0.51
N GLN A 174 -14.22 -8.98 1.14
CA GLN A 174 -13.11 -8.88 2.09
C GLN A 174 -11.82 -8.45 1.43
N GLN A 175 -11.49 -8.96 0.24
CA GLN A 175 -10.31 -8.53 -0.49
C GLN A 175 -10.40 -7.04 -0.82
N TRP A 176 -11.55 -6.58 -1.32
CA TRP A 176 -11.81 -5.16 -1.55
C TRP A 176 -11.68 -4.34 -0.27
N ALA A 177 -12.19 -4.83 0.86
CA ALA A 177 -12.07 -4.17 2.16
C ALA A 177 -10.60 -3.98 2.55
N ARG A 178 -9.78 -5.04 2.45
CA ARG A 178 -8.34 -5.02 2.76
C ARG A 178 -7.59 -4.06 1.84
N ARG A 179 -7.93 -4.04 0.54
CA ARG A 179 -7.38 -3.11 -0.46
C ARG A 179 -7.68 -1.65 -0.09
N ASN A 180 -8.87 -1.40 0.47
CA ASN A 180 -9.29 -0.11 1.00
C ASN A 180 -8.91 0.11 2.48
N ARG A 181 -7.96 -0.67 3.02
CA ARG A 181 -7.42 -0.55 4.40
C ARG A 181 -8.46 -0.67 5.52
N LEU A 182 -9.57 -1.33 5.23
CA LEU A 182 -10.58 -1.75 6.19
C LEU A 182 -10.16 -3.05 6.88
N GLN A 183 -10.67 -3.25 8.09
CA GLN A 183 -10.44 -4.42 8.92
C GLN A 183 -11.51 -5.48 8.66
N THR A 184 -11.06 -6.74 8.58
CA THR A 184 -11.91 -7.93 8.48
C THR A 184 -12.18 -8.50 9.87
N THR A 185 -13.04 -9.50 9.98
CA THR A 185 -13.32 -10.20 11.26
C THR A 185 -12.05 -10.72 11.95
N THR A 186 -10.99 -11.00 11.19
CA THR A 186 -9.70 -11.47 11.70
C THR A 186 -8.73 -10.36 12.11
N THR A 187 -8.99 -9.10 11.75
CA THR A 187 -8.07 -7.97 11.98
C THR A 187 -8.68 -6.81 12.75
N GLU A 188 -9.98 -6.85 13.04
CA GLU A 188 -10.64 -5.85 13.87
C GLU A 188 -10.09 -5.87 15.31
N PRO A 189 -9.83 -4.70 15.93
CA PRO A 189 -9.29 -4.65 17.28
C PRO A 189 -10.35 -4.87 18.36
N ILE A 190 -11.63 -4.71 18.04
CA ILE A 190 -12.76 -4.81 18.96
C ILE A 190 -13.85 -5.63 18.28
N ALA A 191 -14.20 -6.77 18.86
CA ALA A 191 -15.37 -7.51 18.43
C ALA A 191 -16.63 -6.74 18.85
N PHE A 192 -17.45 -6.34 17.88
CA PHE A 192 -18.75 -5.72 18.14
C PHE A 192 -19.81 -6.45 17.32
N HIS A 193 -20.86 -6.91 18.00
CA HIS A 193 -22.01 -7.57 17.41
C HIS A 193 -23.20 -7.49 18.37
N HIS A 194 -24.35 -8.03 17.94
CA HIS A 194 -25.55 -8.16 18.76
C HIS A 194 -25.21 -8.90 20.05
N ASN A 195 -25.23 -8.19 21.17
CA ASN A 195 -24.90 -8.73 22.50
C ASN A 195 -26.13 -8.85 23.40
N LEU A 196 -27.33 -8.76 22.80
CA LEU A 196 -28.60 -8.65 23.52
C LEU A 196 -28.86 -9.89 24.38
N HIS A 197 -28.58 -11.10 23.86
CA HIS A 197 -28.81 -12.34 24.60
C HIS A 197 -27.80 -12.56 25.74
N THR A 198 -26.69 -11.83 25.76
CA THR A 198 -25.74 -11.85 26.87
C THR A 198 -26.16 -10.86 27.97
N LEU A 199 -26.64 -9.67 27.58
CA LEU A 199 -27.15 -8.67 28.53
C LEU A 199 -28.52 -9.05 29.11
N PHE A 200 -29.35 -9.69 28.28
CA PHE A 200 -30.69 -10.18 28.62
C PHE A 200 -30.82 -11.65 28.24
N PRO A 201 -30.32 -12.59 29.08
CA PRO A 201 -30.42 -14.02 28.81
C PRO A 201 -31.88 -14.47 28.69
N VAL A 202 -32.18 -15.22 27.63
CA VAL A 202 -33.54 -15.71 27.32
C VAL A 202 -34.07 -16.59 28.45
N GLU A 203 -33.19 -17.36 29.09
CA GLU A 203 -33.53 -18.23 30.22
C GLU A 203 -34.04 -17.44 31.44
N ARG A 204 -33.65 -16.16 31.54
CA ARG A 204 -34.05 -15.28 32.65
C ARG A 204 -35.23 -14.38 32.30
N TYR A 205 -35.24 -13.80 31.09
CA TYR A 205 -36.20 -12.77 30.73
C TYR A 205 -37.19 -13.18 29.63
N GLY A 206 -37.01 -14.34 28.99
CA GLY A 206 -37.85 -14.75 27.86
C GLY A 206 -39.33 -14.91 28.21
N GLN A 207 -39.66 -15.26 29.45
CA GLN A 207 -41.06 -15.37 29.90
C GLN A 207 -41.65 -14.04 30.39
N SER A 208 -40.87 -13.23 31.10
CA SER A 208 -41.36 -12.01 31.75
C SER A 208 -41.25 -10.76 30.87
N HIS A 209 -40.30 -10.75 29.93
CA HIS A 209 -40.01 -9.64 29.01
C HIS A 209 -39.73 -10.15 27.59
N PRO A 210 -40.68 -10.83 26.94
CA PRO A 210 -40.51 -11.29 25.56
C PRO A 210 -40.25 -10.12 24.59
N GLU A 211 -40.69 -8.90 24.91
CA GLU A 211 -40.47 -7.69 24.11
C GLU A 211 -38.99 -7.28 23.99
N TYR A 212 -38.09 -7.82 24.83
CA TYR A 212 -36.65 -7.59 24.69
C TYR A 212 -36.04 -8.28 23.47
N TYR A 213 -36.74 -9.21 22.83
CA TYR A 213 -36.20 -10.04 21.76
C TYR A 213 -36.89 -9.72 20.43
N PRO A 214 -36.18 -9.10 19.45
CA PRO A 214 -36.71 -8.81 18.12
C PRO A 214 -36.80 -10.05 17.22
#